data_AF-A0AAW5PD89-F1
#
_entry.id   AF-A0AAW5PD89-F1
#
_cell.length_a   1.000
_cell.length_b   1.000
_cell.length_c   1.000
_cell.angle_alpha   90.00
_cell.angle_beta   90.00
_cell.angle_gamma   90.00
#
_symmetry.space_group_name_H-M   'P 1'
#
loop_
_entity.id
_entity.type
_entity.pdbx_description
1 polymer ?
#
loop_
_entity_poly.entity_id
_entity_poly.type
_entity_poly.pdbx_seq_one_letter_code
_entity_poly.pdbx_strand_id
1 'polypeptide(L)'
;MSRPSVAFPWQRALRSITARRHLALALITCGALAALPPSAAYAQDATAPCTDTVAAAEEAYLNRNYQEAVTLASQCTDRSAFEDEIVIQAYRLITLASLRQGALVQARSAVTNILHIDPEYTADPVNDPPAYDLFISLVRQEEDTEGTADAETETEEPSPALLRRNEGGPFLKLIGVGLSDYTGDLPIGNAGHPFDFQEMSTGSGAPYLFTAEIGYEFPSNLALVLGVQTGNYPIVGHSTGSNDISDSWRHTPQLLVRYTFGAAGESVAAYLDAGANVTFGGEGIAGPGFGPSVGGGIDIPLSSTWSFFVESRFNFTLPDNAIDGTSYPEDVQVERPPKGSITGPFDSVNQLLGIGLRIRFGGAAAQE
;
A
#
# COMPACT_ATOMS: atom_id res chain seq x y z
N MET A 1 -66.61 -0.10 39.83
CA MET A 1 -66.09 1.26 40.12
C MET A 1 -64.80 1.40 39.31
N SER A 2 -64.83 1.94 38.09
CA SER A 2 -64.71 3.36 37.72
C SER A 2 -63.29 3.66 37.19
N ARG A 3 -63.17 3.68 35.86
CA ARG A 3 -62.11 4.33 35.05
C ARG A 3 -62.27 5.87 35.14
N PRO A 4 -61.28 6.74 34.79
CA PRO A 4 -60.56 6.82 33.49
C PRO A 4 -59.03 7.02 33.62
N SER A 5 -58.11 6.65 32.71
CA SER A 5 -57.90 6.86 31.26
C SER A 5 -57.64 8.31 30.82
N VAL A 6 -56.38 8.65 30.52
CA VAL A 6 -56.02 9.62 29.47
C VAL A 6 -54.74 9.16 28.77
N ALA A 7 -54.89 8.77 27.52
CA ALA A 7 -53.87 8.86 26.48
C ALA A 7 -54.16 10.14 25.68
N PHE A 8 -53.17 10.76 25.03
CA PHE A 8 -53.32 11.19 23.63
C PHE A 8 -51.95 11.58 23.00
N PRO A 9 -51.84 11.47 21.66
CA PRO A 9 -50.62 11.52 20.87
C PRO A 9 -50.50 12.82 20.06
N TRP A 10 -49.41 12.96 19.30
CA TRP A 10 -49.39 13.87 18.14
C TRP A 10 -49.14 13.06 16.87
N GLN A 11 -50.07 13.25 15.94
CA GLN A 11 -50.23 12.57 14.67
C GLN A 11 -50.25 13.65 13.56
N ARG A 12 -49.76 13.26 12.37
CA ARG A 12 -50.05 13.85 11.03
C ARG A 12 -49.29 15.16 10.72
N ALA A 13 -48.90 15.47 9.49
CA ALA A 13 -49.48 15.20 8.17
C ALA A 13 -48.36 15.34 7.10
N LEU A 14 -48.17 14.39 6.16
CA LEU A 14 -48.80 14.32 4.83
C LEU A 14 -48.53 15.54 3.92
N ARG A 15 -47.71 15.38 2.87
CA ARG A 15 -48.16 15.29 1.45
C ARG A 15 -47.05 15.57 0.43
N SER A 16 -46.88 14.61 -0.47
CA SER A 16 -46.43 14.77 -1.85
C SER A 16 -47.29 15.77 -2.63
N ILE A 17 -46.71 16.46 -3.63
CA ILE A 17 -47.35 17.12 -4.81
C ILE A 17 -46.19 17.57 -5.71
N THR A 18 -45.80 16.80 -6.73
CA THR A 18 -46.23 16.85 -8.14
C THR A 18 -45.75 18.05 -8.95
N ALA A 19 -45.10 17.70 -10.06
CA ALA A 19 -44.76 18.49 -11.24
C ALA A 19 -45.84 19.46 -11.74
N ARG A 20 -45.40 20.54 -12.40
CA ARG A 20 -45.88 20.91 -13.74
C ARG A 20 -45.08 22.04 -14.39
N ARG A 21 -44.68 21.75 -15.63
CA ARG A 21 -44.28 22.68 -16.70
C ARG A 21 -45.31 23.80 -16.86
N HIS A 22 -44.90 25.02 -17.21
CA HIS A 22 -45.57 25.84 -18.22
C HIS A 22 -44.59 26.84 -18.86
N LEU A 23 -44.85 27.08 -20.14
CA LEU A 23 -44.10 27.78 -21.18
C LEU A 23 -44.99 28.92 -21.67
N ALA A 24 -44.45 30.14 -21.84
CA ALA A 24 -44.95 31.26 -22.69
C ALA A 24 -44.06 32.48 -22.37
N LEU A 25 -43.20 33.05 -23.24
CA LEU A 25 -43.33 33.59 -24.60
C LEU A 25 -44.16 34.90 -24.71
N ALA A 26 -43.46 36.03 -24.86
CA ALA A 26 -43.82 37.23 -25.65
C ALA A 26 -42.62 38.21 -25.59
N LEU A 27 -41.84 38.48 -26.66
CA LEU A 27 -42.09 39.21 -27.93
C LEU A 27 -41.66 40.70 -27.88
N ILE A 28 -40.74 41.04 -28.80
CA ILE A 28 -40.67 42.25 -29.67
C ILE A 28 -39.65 43.37 -29.33
N THR A 29 -38.50 43.26 -30.01
CA THR A 29 -37.76 44.19 -30.91
C THR A 29 -37.53 45.67 -30.59
N CYS A 30 -36.27 46.12 -30.68
CA CYS A 30 -35.70 47.09 -31.66
C CYS A 30 -34.26 47.37 -31.17
N GLY A 31 -33.17 47.19 -31.92
CA GLY A 31 -32.86 47.81 -33.20
C GLY A 31 -31.64 48.74 -32.99
N ALA A 32 -30.44 48.31 -33.39
CA ALA A 32 -29.31 49.18 -33.73
C ALA A 32 -28.17 48.35 -34.32
N LEU A 33 -27.99 48.45 -35.64
CA LEU A 33 -26.72 48.15 -36.29
C LEU A 33 -25.69 49.19 -35.82
N ALA A 34 -24.58 48.73 -35.26
CA ALA A 34 -23.35 49.51 -35.19
C ALA A 34 -22.19 48.61 -35.64
N ALA A 35 -21.48 49.11 -36.65
CA ALA A 35 -20.33 48.47 -37.28
C ALA A 35 -19.23 48.15 -36.25
N LEU A 36 -18.83 46.89 -36.19
CA LEU A 36 -17.62 46.46 -35.49
C LEU A 36 -16.41 46.65 -36.42
N PRO A 37 -15.28 47.19 -35.93
CA PRO A 37 -14.02 47.17 -36.66
C PRO A 37 -13.53 45.71 -36.79
N PRO A 38 -12.70 45.37 -37.79
CA PRO A 38 -12.03 44.09 -37.80
C PRO A 38 -11.12 44.04 -36.57
N SER A 39 -11.48 43.22 -35.59
CA SER A 39 -10.56 42.84 -34.52
C SER A 39 -9.31 42.28 -35.19
N ALA A 40 -8.20 42.99 -35.05
CA ALA A 40 -6.90 42.47 -35.41
C ALA A 40 -6.73 41.12 -34.69
N ALA A 41 -6.63 40.05 -35.48
CA ALA A 41 -6.21 38.77 -34.99
C ALA A 41 -4.76 38.93 -34.52
N TYR A 42 -4.58 39.15 -33.22
CA TYR A 42 -3.30 38.88 -32.58
C TYR A 42 -3.10 37.37 -32.68
N ALA A 43 -2.12 36.94 -33.47
CA ALA A 43 -1.56 35.61 -33.35
C ALA A 43 -1.05 35.49 -31.91
N GLN A 44 -1.79 34.76 -31.07
CA GLN A 44 -1.28 34.38 -29.76
C GLN A 44 -0.26 33.28 -30.00
N ASP A 45 1.00 33.57 -29.66
CA ASP A 45 2.05 32.57 -29.54
C ASP A 45 1.54 31.44 -28.64
N ALA A 46 1.49 30.22 -29.17
CA ALA A 46 1.01 29.04 -28.46
C ALA A 46 1.96 28.57 -27.33
N THR A 47 3.11 29.23 -27.17
CA THR A 47 4.15 28.95 -26.16
C THR A 47 4.01 29.80 -24.88
N ALA A 48 3.31 30.95 -24.96
CA ALA A 48 3.09 31.84 -23.81
C ALA A 48 2.29 31.27 -22.61
N PRO A 49 1.35 30.30 -22.76
CA PRO A 49 0.56 29.85 -21.61
C PRO A 49 1.36 28.97 -20.63
N CYS A 50 2.42 28.29 -21.09
CA CYS A 50 3.15 27.36 -20.23
C CYS A 50 4.21 28.02 -19.35
N THR A 51 4.82 29.12 -19.79
CA THR A 51 5.76 29.87 -18.93
C THR A 51 5.06 30.39 -17.67
N ASP A 52 3.87 30.96 -17.82
CA ASP A 52 3.07 31.44 -16.68
C ASP A 52 2.57 30.28 -15.82
N THR A 53 2.21 29.15 -16.43
CA THR A 53 1.74 27.96 -15.71
C THR A 53 2.84 27.29 -14.90
N VAL A 54 4.06 27.19 -15.43
CA VAL A 54 5.24 26.66 -14.71
C VAL A 54 5.64 27.58 -13.57
N ALA A 55 5.57 28.91 -13.75
CA ALA A 55 5.78 29.86 -12.66
C ALA A 55 4.73 29.70 -11.54
N ALA A 56 3.46 29.52 -11.90
CA ALA A 56 2.40 29.24 -10.93
C ALA A 56 2.61 27.89 -10.21
N ALA A 57 3.11 26.88 -10.92
CA ALA A 57 3.47 25.58 -10.33
C ALA A 57 4.61 25.72 -9.30
N GLU A 58 5.61 26.56 -9.60
CA GLU A 58 6.70 26.86 -8.67
C GLU A 58 6.20 27.60 -7.42
N GLU A 59 5.31 28.59 -7.59
CA GLU A 59 4.68 29.27 -6.46
C GLU A 59 3.86 28.28 -5.59
N ALA A 60 3.10 27.38 -6.21
CA ALA A 60 2.39 26.33 -5.49
C ALA A 60 3.34 25.41 -4.71
N TYR A 61 4.49 25.03 -5.30
CA TYR A 61 5.52 24.24 -4.61
C TYR A 61 6.08 24.98 -3.39
N LEU A 62 6.43 26.26 -3.54
CA LEU A 62 6.96 27.10 -2.45
C LEU A 62 5.94 27.28 -1.32
N ASN A 63 4.66 27.38 -1.67
CA ASN A 63 3.53 27.45 -0.72
C ASN A 63 3.15 26.09 -0.10
N ARG A 64 3.90 25.01 -0.40
CA ARG A 64 3.65 23.64 0.06
C ARG A 64 2.36 23.00 -0.47
N ASN A 65 1.77 23.58 -1.51
CA ASN A 65 0.64 23.00 -2.23
C ASN A 65 1.15 22.01 -3.30
N TYR A 66 1.77 20.92 -2.85
CA TYR A 66 2.50 20.00 -3.74
C TYR A 66 1.60 19.32 -4.79
N GLN A 67 0.35 19.01 -4.45
CA GLN A 67 -0.61 18.42 -5.40
C GLN A 67 -0.98 19.39 -6.53
N GLU A 68 -1.14 20.67 -6.20
CA GLU A 68 -1.43 21.75 -7.15
C GLU A 68 -0.21 22.01 -8.04
N ALA A 69 0.99 22.04 -7.46
CA ALA A 69 2.25 22.17 -8.20
C ALA A 69 2.40 21.08 -9.28
N VAL A 70 2.14 19.82 -8.94
CA VAL A 70 2.16 18.70 -9.90
C VAL A 70 1.10 18.88 -10.99
N THR A 71 -0.11 19.31 -10.62
CA THR A 71 -1.23 19.47 -11.56
C THR A 71 -0.96 20.58 -12.57
N LEU A 72 -0.41 21.71 -12.12
CA LEU A 72 -0.02 22.83 -12.98
C LEU A 72 1.16 22.44 -13.87
N ALA A 73 2.23 21.89 -13.31
CA ALA A 73 3.42 21.51 -14.08
C ALA A 73 3.11 20.42 -15.14
N SER A 74 2.22 19.47 -14.85
CA SER A 74 1.83 18.41 -15.80
C SER A 74 1.19 18.90 -17.10
N GLN A 75 0.71 20.15 -17.14
CA GLN A 75 0.14 20.75 -18.35
C GLN A 75 1.21 21.14 -19.37
N CYS A 76 2.48 21.21 -18.94
CA CYS A 76 3.61 21.71 -19.72
C CYS A 76 4.65 20.63 -20.03
N THR A 77 4.26 19.36 -20.02
CA THR A 77 5.16 18.22 -20.26
C THR A 77 5.14 17.67 -21.69
N ASP A 78 4.32 18.26 -22.58
CA ASP A 78 4.24 17.83 -23.99
C ASP A 78 5.41 18.40 -24.82
N ARG A 79 6.38 17.53 -25.12
CA ARG A 79 7.57 17.83 -25.93
C ARG A 79 7.27 18.24 -27.37
N SER A 80 6.10 17.87 -27.90
CA SER A 80 5.72 18.27 -29.26
C SER A 80 5.12 19.68 -29.33
N ALA A 81 4.70 20.20 -28.18
CA ALA A 81 4.02 21.48 -28.05
C ALA A 81 4.92 22.59 -27.46
N PHE A 82 5.94 22.24 -26.66
CA PHE A 82 6.75 23.20 -25.89
C PHE A 82 8.25 22.97 -26.05
N GLU A 83 9.04 24.01 -25.77
CA GLU A 83 10.50 23.94 -25.75
C GLU A 83 10.99 23.02 -24.64
N ASP A 84 12.07 22.28 -24.92
CA ASP A 84 12.65 21.29 -24.00
C ASP A 84 13.01 21.91 -22.63
N GLU A 85 13.46 23.18 -22.59
CA GLU A 85 13.77 23.88 -21.33
C GLU A 85 12.54 24.02 -20.41
N ILE A 86 11.39 24.39 -20.98
CA ILE A 86 10.12 24.51 -20.24
C ILE A 86 9.65 23.14 -19.76
N VAL A 87 9.78 22.12 -20.60
CA VAL A 87 9.39 20.74 -20.28
C VAL A 87 10.27 20.17 -19.17
N ILE A 88 11.58 20.40 -19.22
CA ILE A 88 12.52 20.02 -18.16
C ILE A 88 12.15 20.72 -16.85
N GLN A 89 11.87 22.03 -16.88
CA GLN A 89 11.47 22.78 -15.69
C GLN A 89 10.17 22.24 -15.09
N ALA A 90 9.19 21.89 -15.92
CA ALA A 90 7.95 21.25 -15.49
C ALA A 90 8.21 19.89 -14.82
N TYR A 91 9.00 19.01 -15.44
CA TYR A 91 9.36 17.72 -14.83
C TYR A 91 10.20 17.87 -13.56
N ARG A 92 11.06 18.89 -13.46
CA ARG A 92 11.79 19.22 -12.23
C ARG A 92 10.81 19.54 -11.10
N LEU A 93 9.82 20.41 -11.34
CA LEU A 93 8.79 20.73 -10.33
C LEU A 93 7.94 19.52 -9.94
N ILE A 94 7.55 18.69 -10.91
CA ILE A 94 6.83 17.43 -10.64
C ILE A 94 7.68 16.54 -9.73
N THR A 95 8.98 16.40 -10.01
CA THR A 95 9.87 15.58 -9.19
C THR A 95 9.97 16.11 -7.77
N LEU A 96 10.29 17.41 -7.62
CA LEU A 96 10.45 18.05 -6.32
C LEU A 96 9.19 17.93 -5.46
N ALA A 97 8.01 18.17 -6.04
CA ALA A 97 6.72 18.05 -5.36
C ALA A 97 6.39 16.59 -5.02
N SER A 98 6.71 15.65 -5.90
CA SER A 98 6.45 14.21 -5.69
C SER A 98 7.32 13.64 -4.56
N LEU A 99 8.60 14.02 -4.48
CA LEU A 99 9.50 13.64 -3.40
C LEU A 99 8.98 14.10 -2.03
N ARG A 100 8.41 15.31 -1.94
CA ARG A 100 7.80 15.82 -0.70
C ARG A 100 6.54 15.06 -0.27
N GLN A 101 5.86 14.42 -1.21
CA GLN A 101 4.64 13.64 -0.97
C GLN A 101 4.92 12.14 -0.79
N GLY A 102 6.16 11.68 -0.96
CA GLY A 102 6.50 10.26 -0.97
C GLY A 102 6.06 9.51 -2.24
N ALA A 103 5.67 10.22 -3.30
CA ALA A 103 5.23 9.66 -4.58
C ALA A 103 6.43 9.29 -5.47
N LEU A 104 7.23 8.31 -5.03
CA LEU A 104 8.52 7.98 -5.65
C LEU A 104 8.40 7.49 -7.10
N VAL A 105 7.33 6.78 -7.46
CA VAL A 105 7.07 6.32 -8.83
C VAL A 105 6.91 7.51 -9.79
N GLN A 106 6.16 8.54 -9.37
CA GLN A 106 5.96 9.75 -10.16
C GLN A 106 7.25 10.57 -10.26
N ALA A 107 8.00 10.67 -9.16
CA ALA A 107 9.30 11.33 -9.14
C ALA A 107 10.28 10.67 -10.13
N ARG A 108 10.38 9.33 -10.11
CA ARG A 108 11.25 8.56 -11.01
C ARG A 108 10.87 8.80 -12.46
N SER A 109 9.59 8.65 -12.79
CA SER A 109 9.10 8.85 -14.15
C SER A 109 9.40 10.26 -14.68
N ALA A 110 9.26 11.30 -13.85
CA ALA A 110 9.59 12.67 -14.24
C ALA A 110 11.10 12.85 -14.50
N VAL A 111 11.97 12.27 -13.68
CA VAL A 111 13.42 12.32 -13.89
C VAL A 111 13.86 11.54 -15.12
N THR A 112 13.31 10.34 -15.35
CA THR A 112 13.57 9.59 -16.60
C THR A 112 13.23 10.44 -17.82
N ASN A 113 12.11 11.16 -17.80
CA ASN A 113 11.76 12.07 -18.90
C ASN A 113 12.74 13.24 -19.04
N ILE A 114 13.27 13.80 -17.94
CA ILE A 114 14.33 14.81 -18.01
C ILE A 114 15.58 14.24 -18.67
N LEU A 115 16.05 13.07 -18.23
CA LEU A 115 17.27 12.42 -18.76
C LEU A 115 17.10 11.99 -20.23
N HIS A 116 15.88 11.70 -20.66
CA HIS A 116 15.57 11.42 -22.06
C HIS A 116 15.57 12.70 -22.94
N ILE A 117 15.38 13.88 -22.35
CA ILE A 117 15.50 15.17 -23.05
C ILE A 117 16.96 15.65 -23.03
N ASP A 118 17.57 15.64 -21.85
CA ASP A 118 18.95 16.05 -21.60
C ASP A 118 19.66 14.98 -20.75
N PRO A 119 20.44 14.07 -21.37
CA PRO A 119 21.15 13.00 -20.67
C PRO A 119 22.18 13.50 -19.64
N GLU A 120 22.75 14.68 -19.89
CA GLU A 120 23.77 15.32 -19.05
C GLU A 120 23.16 16.25 -18.00
N TYR A 121 21.83 16.28 -17.86
CA TYR A 121 21.13 17.14 -16.92
C TYR A 121 21.65 16.96 -15.48
N THR A 122 21.91 18.09 -14.81
CA THR A 122 22.33 18.10 -13.40
C THR A 122 21.45 19.05 -12.62
N ALA A 123 21.16 18.70 -11.36
CA ALA A 123 20.41 19.58 -10.47
C ALA A 123 21.18 20.88 -10.21
N ASP A 124 20.47 21.98 -10.00
CA ASP A 124 21.11 23.25 -9.65
C ASP A 124 21.57 23.20 -8.19
N PRO A 125 22.88 23.21 -7.89
CA PRO A 125 23.38 23.08 -6.52
C PRO A 125 22.99 24.25 -5.60
N VAL A 126 22.51 25.37 -6.17
CA VAL A 126 22.05 26.55 -5.43
C VAL A 126 20.55 26.46 -5.15
N ASN A 127 19.76 26.09 -6.15
CA ASN A 127 18.30 26.17 -6.10
C ASN A 127 17.62 24.83 -5.78
N ASP A 128 18.33 23.71 -5.92
CA ASP A 128 17.81 22.38 -5.66
C ASP A 128 18.32 21.77 -4.34
N PRO A 129 17.49 20.99 -3.64
CA PRO A 129 17.92 20.28 -2.44
C PRO A 129 18.91 19.16 -2.82
N PRO A 130 19.93 18.86 -1.98
CA PRO A 130 20.88 17.77 -2.24
C PRO A 130 20.23 16.39 -2.47
N ALA A 131 19.04 16.17 -1.90
CA ALA A 131 18.29 14.93 -2.09
C ALA A 131 17.77 14.76 -3.53
N TYR A 132 17.51 15.85 -4.27
CA TYR A 132 17.09 15.80 -5.67
C TYR A 132 18.24 15.39 -6.58
N ASP A 133 19.44 15.96 -6.37
CA ASP A 133 20.66 15.59 -7.09
C ASP A 133 21.01 14.10 -6.91
N LEU A 134 20.93 13.61 -5.66
CA LEU A 134 21.13 12.19 -5.37
C LEU A 134 20.10 11.31 -6.10
N PHE A 135 18.85 11.75 -6.15
CA PHE A 135 17.78 11.03 -6.82
C PHE A 135 18.00 10.96 -8.34
N ILE A 136 18.44 12.05 -8.98
CA ILE A 136 18.81 12.04 -10.40
C ILE A 136 19.96 11.07 -10.67
N SER A 137 20.98 11.08 -9.81
CA SER A 137 22.13 10.17 -9.93
C SER A 137 21.73 8.70 -9.87
N LEU A 138 20.79 8.35 -8.97
CA LEU A 138 20.25 7.00 -8.85
C LEU A 138 19.48 6.59 -10.11
N VAL A 139 18.59 7.46 -10.63
CA VAL A 139 17.82 7.17 -11.84
C VAL A 139 18.74 7.04 -13.06
N ARG A 140 19.76 7.90 -13.22
CA ARG A 140 20.75 7.79 -14.29
C ARG A 140 21.48 6.45 -14.25
N GLN A 141 21.93 6.03 -13.07
CA GLN A 141 22.61 4.74 -12.90
C GLN A 141 21.71 3.56 -13.31
N GLU A 142 20.41 3.63 -13.05
CA GLU A 142 19.43 2.63 -13.50
C GLU A 142 19.30 2.64 -15.03
N GLU A 143 19.12 3.80 -15.66
CA GLU A 143 18.97 3.94 -17.12
C GLU A 143 20.23 3.47 -17.87
N ASP A 144 21.44 3.78 -17.38
CA ASP A 144 22.69 3.31 -17.98
C ASP A 144 22.81 1.76 -17.90
N THR A 145 22.33 1.18 -16.80
CA THR A 145 22.32 -0.28 -16.61
C THR A 145 21.32 -0.96 -17.56
N GLU A 146 20.21 -0.30 -17.88
CA GLU A 146 19.20 -0.78 -18.83
C GLU A 146 19.62 -0.56 -20.30
N GLY A 147 20.17 0.61 -20.65
CA GLY A 147 20.58 0.97 -22.02
C GLY A 147 21.79 0.19 -22.55
N THR A 148 22.69 -0.26 -21.65
CA THR A 148 23.81 -1.14 -22.05
C THR A 148 23.35 -2.54 -22.45
N ALA A 149 22.17 -2.98 -21.97
CA ALA A 149 21.59 -4.27 -22.36
C ALA A 149 20.89 -4.20 -23.73
N ASP A 150 20.38 -3.03 -24.12
CA ASP A 150 19.65 -2.85 -25.39
C ASP A 150 20.58 -2.55 -26.58
N ALA A 151 21.76 -1.95 -26.36
CA ALA A 151 22.71 -1.59 -27.42
C ALA A 151 23.42 -2.80 -28.09
N GLU A 152 23.40 -3.99 -27.49
CA GLU A 152 23.97 -5.20 -28.09
C GLU A 152 22.99 -5.98 -28.99
N THR A 153 21.74 -5.53 -29.13
CA THR A 153 20.69 -6.28 -29.82
C THR A 153 19.98 -5.46 -30.92
N GLU A 154 20.73 -4.75 -31.77
CA GLU A 154 20.13 -4.07 -32.93
C GLU A 154 20.33 -4.87 -34.23
N THR A 155 19.75 -6.08 -34.30
CA THR A 155 19.38 -6.72 -35.58
C THR A 155 18.27 -7.76 -35.39
N GLU A 156 17.08 -7.37 -34.94
CA GLU A 156 15.89 -8.17 -35.24
C GLU A 156 14.63 -7.30 -35.29
N GLU A 157 13.85 -7.45 -36.37
CA GLU A 157 12.56 -6.80 -36.57
C GLU A 157 11.65 -6.97 -35.35
N PRO A 158 10.74 -6.01 -35.07
CA PRO A 158 9.94 -6.00 -33.85
C PRO A 158 8.95 -7.16 -33.87
N SER A 159 9.36 -8.29 -33.31
CA SER A 159 8.47 -9.36 -32.88
C SER A 159 7.56 -8.76 -31.80
N PRO A 160 6.23 -8.88 -31.92
CA PRO A 160 5.32 -8.24 -30.98
C PRO A 160 5.65 -8.75 -29.59
N ALA A 161 5.98 -7.83 -28.68
CA ALA A 161 6.36 -8.08 -27.30
C ALA A 161 5.53 -9.24 -26.74
N LEU A 162 6.13 -10.43 -26.74
CA LEU A 162 5.61 -11.55 -26.00
C LEU A 162 5.60 -11.05 -24.57
N LEU A 163 4.40 -10.92 -23.99
CA LEU A 163 4.18 -10.79 -22.56
C LEU A 163 5.28 -11.58 -21.87
N ARG A 164 6.26 -10.92 -21.24
CA ARG A 164 7.39 -11.59 -20.59
C ARG A 164 6.76 -12.57 -19.62
N ARG A 165 6.74 -13.84 -20.00
CA ARG A 165 6.19 -14.92 -19.19
C ARG A 165 6.99 -14.88 -17.91
N ASN A 166 6.33 -14.76 -16.76
CA ASN A 166 6.99 -14.85 -15.48
C ASN A 166 7.72 -16.21 -15.46
N GLU A 167 9.05 -16.20 -15.61
CA GLU A 167 9.83 -17.43 -15.83
C GLU A 167 9.86 -18.33 -14.57
N GLY A 168 9.27 -17.84 -13.48
CA GLY A 168 9.36 -18.45 -12.17
C GLY A 168 10.77 -18.29 -11.60
N GLY A 169 10.95 -18.75 -10.37
CA GLY A 169 12.26 -18.74 -9.73
C GLY A 169 12.20 -18.71 -8.22
N PRO A 170 13.33 -19.02 -7.56
CA PRO A 170 13.43 -18.90 -6.12
C PRO A 170 13.44 -17.43 -5.70
N PHE A 171 12.84 -17.15 -4.56
CA PHE A 171 12.90 -15.87 -3.91
C PHE A 171 13.10 -16.04 -2.40
N LEU A 172 13.51 -14.95 -1.79
CA LEU A 172 13.82 -14.89 -0.38
C LEU A 172 13.31 -13.57 0.20
N LYS A 173 12.53 -13.64 1.28
CA LYS A 173 12.20 -12.49 2.13
C LYS A 173 12.98 -12.65 3.43
N LEU A 174 14.10 -11.94 3.56
CA LEU A 174 14.84 -11.86 4.82
C LEU A 174 14.53 -10.53 5.47
N ILE A 175 14.38 -10.53 6.81
CA ILE A 175 14.28 -9.32 7.63
C ILE A 175 12.93 -8.61 7.42
N GLY A 176 11.83 -9.38 7.46
CA GLY A 176 10.53 -8.77 7.69
C GLY A 176 10.40 -8.37 9.16
N VAL A 177 9.86 -7.18 9.43
CA VAL A 177 9.48 -6.74 10.77
C VAL A 177 8.00 -6.39 10.76
N GLY A 178 7.29 -6.69 11.84
CA GLY A 178 5.87 -6.37 11.91
C GLY A 178 5.36 -6.17 13.32
N LEU A 179 4.14 -5.65 13.40
CA LEU A 179 3.37 -5.54 14.64
C LEU A 179 2.68 -6.88 14.91
N SER A 180 2.98 -7.46 16.07
CA SER A 180 2.32 -8.66 16.56
C SER A 180 1.01 -8.31 17.24
N ASP A 181 0.02 -9.17 17.08
CA ASP A 181 -1.29 -9.09 17.71
C ASP A 181 -1.71 -10.50 18.07
N TYR A 182 -2.25 -10.66 19.27
CA TYR A 182 -2.85 -11.91 19.68
C TYR A 182 -4.34 -11.71 19.77
N THR A 183 -5.06 -12.46 18.95
CA THR A 183 -6.51 -12.50 18.99
C THR A 183 -6.93 -13.83 19.60
N GLY A 184 -7.40 -13.77 20.84
CA GLY A 184 -7.87 -14.92 21.59
C GLY A 184 -8.81 -14.49 22.70
N ASP A 185 -8.95 -15.34 23.69
CA ASP A 185 -9.79 -15.16 24.87
C ASP A 185 -9.14 -14.27 25.96
N LEU A 186 -7.85 -13.95 25.80
CA LEU A 186 -7.11 -13.02 26.66
C LEU A 186 -7.12 -11.57 26.14
N PRO A 187 -7.18 -10.56 27.04
CA PRO A 187 -7.28 -10.69 28.50
C PRO A 187 -8.72 -10.97 28.93
N ILE A 188 -8.87 -11.70 30.03
CA ILE A 188 -10.17 -12.14 30.55
C ILE A 188 -11.12 -10.94 30.75
N GLY A 189 -12.28 -11.00 30.07
CA GLY A 189 -13.35 -10.00 30.18
C GLY A 189 -13.41 -8.99 29.02
N ASN A 190 -12.45 -9.03 28.11
CA ASN A 190 -12.52 -8.38 26.80
C ASN A 190 -12.82 -9.42 25.71
N ALA A 191 -13.45 -8.99 24.62
CA ALA A 191 -13.61 -9.84 23.45
C ALA A 191 -12.46 -9.51 22.49
N GLY A 192 -11.55 -10.46 22.28
CA GLY A 192 -10.39 -10.26 21.40
C GLY A 192 -10.84 -10.10 19.95
N HIS A 193 -10.23 -9.14 19.25
CA HIS A 193 -10.36 -9.00 17.80
C HIS A 193 -9.08 -8.41 17.20
N PRO A 194 -8.80 -8.63 15.91
CA PRO A 194 -7.66 -7.99 15.28
C PRO A 194 -7.74 -6.47 15.42
N PHE A 195 -6.61 -5.81 15.66
CA PHE A 195 -6.53 -4.35 15.78
C PHE A 195 -7.24 -3.77 17.02
N ASP A 196 -7.46 -4.55 18.08
CA ASP A 196 -7.86 -3.98 19.39
C ASP A 196 -6.70 -3.22 20.08
N PHE A 197 -5.47 -3.43 19.61
CA PHE A 197 -4.22 -2.81 20.09
C PHE A 197 -4.00 -2.98 21.59
N GLN A 198 -4.62 -4.00 22.19
CA GLN A 198 -4.54 -4.23 23.63
C GLN A 198 -3.11 -4.52 24.08
N GLU A 199 -2.28 -5.11 23.21
CA GLU A 199 -0.87 -5.41 23.42
C GLU A 199 -0.01 -4.16 23.64
N MET A 200 -0.46 -2.98 23.20
CA MET A 200 0.25 -1.72 23.45
C MET A 200 0.03 -1.20 24.88
N SER A 201 -1.01 -1.67 25.56
CA SER A 201 -1.40 -1.20 26.90
C SER A 201 -1.34 -2.29 27.96
N THR A 202 -1.33 -3.55 27.55
CA THR A 202 -1.47 -4.73 28.39
C THR A 202 -0.46 -5.80 27.96
N GLY A 203 0.32 -6.33 28.89
CA GLY A 203 1.33 -7.37 28.63
C GLY A 203 2.78 -6.93 28.88
N SER A 204 3.74 -7.80 28.54
CA SER A 204 5.17 -7.54 28.72
C SER A 204 5.89 -7.22 27.40
N GLY A 205 6.63 -6.12 27.39
CA GLY A 205 7.44 -5.69 26.26
C GLY A 205 6.64 -5.10 25.09
N ALA A 206 7.34 -4.77 24.00
CA ALA A 206 6.72 -4.20 22.81
C ALA A 206 6.13 -5.30 21.90
N PRO A 207 4.97 -5.07 21.25
CA PRO A 207 4.38 -6.02 20.31
C PRO A 207 5.07 -5.93 18.93
N TYR A 208 6.13 -6.72 18.75
CA TYR A 208 6.81 -6.84 17.48
C TYR A 208 7.14 -8.30 17.14
N LEU A 209 7.30 -8.55 15.84
CA LEU A 209 7.72 -9.83 15.31
C LEU A 209 8.70 -9.65 14.15
N PHE A 210 9.40 -10.74 13.84
CA PHE A 210 10.24 -10.89 12.67
C PHE A 210 9.71 -12.02 11.79
N THR A 211 9.83 -11.83 10.47
CA THR A 211 9.54 -12.87 9.49
C THR A 211 10.71 -13.16 8.58
N ALA A 212 10.78 -14.43 8.18
CA ALA A 212 11.66 -14.88 7.11
C ALA A 212 10.89 -15.88 6.24
N GLU A 213 10.99 -15.75 4.92
CA GLU A 213 10.37 -16.66 3.95
C GLU A 213 11.36 -17.07 2.87
N ILE A 214 11.33 -18.35 2.50
CA ILE A 214 11.96 -18.89 1.31
C ILE A 214 10.83 -19.41 0.43
N GLY A 215 10.81 -19.02 -0.84
CA GLY A 215 9.76 -19.49 -1.74
C GLY A 215 10.25 -19.76 -3.15
N TYR A 216 9.43 -20.48 -3.90
CA TYR A 216 9.63 -20.74 -5.31
C TYR A 216 8.38 -20.35 -6.08
N GLU A 217 8.52 -19.37 -6.98
CA GLU A 217 7.46 -18.88 -7.84
C GLU A 217 7.41 -19.71 -9.13
N PHE A 218 6.22 -20.17 -9.50
CA PHE A 218 5.95 -20.93 -10.71
C PHE A 218 5.44 -19.99 -11.82
N PRO A 219 5.56 -20.38 -13.10
CA PRO A 219 5.05 -19.58 -14.23
C PRO A 219 3.54 -19.30 -14.23
N SER A 220 2.78 -19.94 -13.33
CA SER A 220 1.33 -19.76 -13.15
C SER A 220 0.94 -18.67 -12.15
N ASN A 221 1.90 -17.84 -11.71
CA ASN A 221 1.80 -16.88 -10.59
C ASN A 221 1.49 -17.53 -9.22
N LEU A 222 1.58 -18.85 -9.15
CA LEU A 222 1.57 -19.56 -7.88
C LEU A 222 2.98 -19.61 -7.33
N ALA A 223 3.12 -19.65 -6.02
CA ALA A 223 4.38 -19.93 -5.35
C ALA A 223 4.17 -20.88 -4.17
N LEU A 224 5.15 -21.73 -3.92
CA LEU A 224 5.25 -22.50 -2.69
C LEU A 224 6.22 -21.80 -1.75
N VAL A 225 5.82 -21.58 -0.50
CA VAL A 225 6.57 -20.77 0.46
C VAL A 225 6.70 -21.50 1.79
N LEU A 226 7.94 -21.55 2.29
CA LEU A 226 8.27 -21.94 3.65
C LEU A 226 8.61 -20.67 4.43
N GLY A 227 7.84 -20.38 5.47
CA GLY A 227 7.97 -19.18 6.29
C GLY A 227 8.20 -19.50 7.76
N VAL A 228 8.76 -18.54 8.49
CA VAL A 228 8.75 -18.53 9.96
C VAL A 228 8.44 -17.12 10.46
N GLN A 229 7.54 -17.05 11.43
CA GLN A 229 7.17 -15.84 12.15
C GLN A 229 7.56 -16.01 13.61
N THR A 230 8.43 -15.13 14.12
CA THR A 230 8.89 -15.17 15.51
C THR A 230 8.68 -13.82 16.16
N GLY A 231 7.99 -13.75 17.29
CA GLY A 231 7.67 -12.46 17.87
C GLY A 231 7.21 -12.51 19.30
N ASN A 232 7.18 -11.32 19.88
CA ASN A 232 6.66 -11.04 21.21
C ASN A 232 5.17 -10.71 21.12
N TYR A 233 4.30 -11.50 21.75
CA TYR A 233 2.86 -11.29 21.85
C TYR A 233 2.53 -11.01 23.32
N PRO A 234 2.57 -9.73 23.75
CA PRO A 234 2.64 -9.34 25.16
C PRO A 234 1.57 -9.93 26.08
N ILE A 235 0.39 -10.25 25.55
CA ILE A 235 -0.77 -10.66 26.34
C ILE A 235 -0.88 -12.18 26.56
N VAL A 236 -0.20 -12.99 25.74
CA VAL A 236 -0.34 -14.45 25.75
C VAL A 236 0.26 -15.08 27.01
N GLY A 237 1.22 -14.40 27.66
CA GLY A 237 1.86 -14.89 28.90
C GLY A 237 0.97 -14.82 30.15
N HIS A 238 -0.27 -14.35 30.06
CA HIS A 238 -1.12 -14.18 31.24
C HIS A 238 -1.43 -15.51 31.97
N SER A 239 -1.45 -16.63 31.24
CA SER A 239 -2.03 -17.90 31.70
C SER A 239 -1.06 -19.09 31.60
N THR A 240 0.21 -18.88 31.23
CA THR A 240 1.17 -19.96 30.91
C THR A 240 1.76 -20.68 32.15
N GLY A 241 1.00 -20.78 33.25
CA GLY A 241 1.35 -21.56 34.45
C GLY A 241 2.26 -20.85 35.45
N SER A 242 2.99 -19.81 35.04
CA SER A 242 3.74 -18.91 35.93
C SER A 242 2.92 -17.68 36.37
N ASN A 243 1.79 -17.41 35.70
CA ASN A 243 1.06 -16.14 35.75
C ASN A 243 1.97 -14.92 35.49
N ASP A 244 3.04 -15.12 34.71
CA ASP A 244 4.00 -14.08 34.34
C ASP A 244 3.84 -13.70 32.87
N ILE A 245 3.47 -12.44 32.64
CA ILE A 245 3.35 -11.85 31.31
C ILE A 245 4.67 -11.82 30.52
N SER A 246 5.81 -12.18 31.13
CA SER A 246 7.10 -12.30 30.45
C SER A 246 7.16 -13.41 29.39
N ASP A 247 6.29 -14.41 29.47
CA ASP A 247 6.25 -15.53 28.53
C ASP A 247 5.34 -15.26 27.32
N SER A 248 5.79 -14.30 26.52
CA SER A 248 5.04 -13.74 25.41
C SER A 248 5.59 -14.14 24.04
N TRP A 249 6.71 -14.85 23.97
CA TRP A 249 7.34 -15.18 22.69
C TRP A 249 6.68 -16.39 22.02
N ARG A 250 6.30 -16.25 20.75
CA ARG A 250 5.77 -17.33 19.92
C ARG A 250 6.56 -17.47 18.62
N HIS A 251 6.73 -18.71 18.18
CA HIS A 251 7.47 -19.10 16.99
C HIS A 251 6.59 -19.96 16.10
N THR A 252 6.35 -19.50 14.87
CA THR A 252 5.31 -20.03 13.99
C THR A 252 5.90 -20.35 12.62
N PRO A 253 6.51 -21.53 12.42
CA PRO A 253 6.77 -22.05 11.07
C PRO A 253 5.48 -22.27 10.28
N GLN A 254 5.54 -21.99 8.98
CA GLN A 254 4.40 -21.94 8.07
C GLN A 254 4.77 -22.58 6.74
N LEU A 255 3.84 -23.34 6.15
CA LEU A 255 3.89 -23.78 4.76
C LEU A 255 2.70 -23.18 4.02
N LEU A 256 2.99 -22.37 3.00
CA LEU A 256 2.00 -21.54 2.32
C LEU A 256 2.02 -21.76 0.81
N VAL A 257 0.85 -21.66 0.21
CA VAL A 257 0.68 -21.44 -1.23
C VAL A 257 0.33 -19.97 -1.41
N ARG A 258 1.11 -19.27 -2.24
CA ARG A 258 0.90 -17.85 -2.56
C ARG A 258 0.44 -17.73 -4.00
N TYR A 259 -0.55 -16.87 -4.25
CA TYR A 259 -0.98 -16.47 -5.58
C TYR A 259 -0.74 -14.98 -5.76
N THR A 260 0.03 -14.61 -6.78
CA THR A 260 0.34 -13.22 -7.12
C THR A 260 -0.56 -12.74 -8.25
N PHE A 261 -1.23 -11.62 -8.03
CA PHE A 261 -2.02 -10.92 -9.03
C PHE A 261 -1.10 -10.04 -9.89
N GLY A 262 -1.36 -10.02 -11.18
CA GLY A 262 -0.59 -9.22 -12.14
C GLY A 262 0.49 -10.00 -12.90
N ALA A 263 1.06 -9.38 -13.92
CA ALA A 263 2.17 -9.92 -14.70
C ALA A 263 3.53 -9.45 -14.15
N ALA A 264 4.59 -10.20 -14.47
CA ALA A 264 5.96 -9.77 -14.19
C ALA A 264 6.25 -8.42 -14.89
N GLY A 265 6.66 -7.41 -14.13
CA GLY A 265 6.93 -6.05 -14.64
C GLY A 265 5.88 -5.00 -14.26
N GLU A 266 4.80 -5.36 -13.56
CA GLU A 266 3.89 -4.37 -12.98
C GLU A 266 4.54 -3.58 -11.83
N SER A 267 4.22 -2.29 -11.73
CA SER A 267 4.76 -1.39 -10.69
C SER A 267 4.40 -1.78 -9.24
N VAL A 268 3.36 -2.58 -9.06
CA VAL A 268 2.94 -3.16 -7.77
C VAL A 268 2.27 -4.50 -8.05
N ALA A 269 2.68 -5.56 -7.36
CA ALA A 269 2.07 -6.88 -7.45
C ALA A 269 1.41 -7.25 -6.13
N ALA A 270 0.08 -7.38 -6.12
CA ALA A 270 -0.65 -7.88 -4.96
C ALA A 270 -0.54 -9.40 -4.87
N TYR A 271 -0.58 -9.98 -3.68
CA TYR A 271 -0.66 -11.43 -3.51
C TYR A 271 -1.51 -11.82 -2.31
N LEU A 272 -2.01 -13.05 -2.37
CA LEU A 272 -2.66 -13.72 -1.24
C LEU A 272 -1.95 -15.04 -0.97
N ASP A 273 -1.78 -15.37 0.30
CA ASP A 273 -1.26 -16.67 0.73
C ASP A 273 -2.24 -17.39 1.67
N ALA A 274 -2.26 -18.72 1.54
CA ALA A 274 -3.02 -19.60 2.40
C ALA A 274 -2.24 -20.89 2.63
N GLY A 275 -2.37 -21.46 3.82
CA GLY A 275 -1.64 -22.68 4.14
C GLY A 275 -1.86 -23.14 5.57
N ALA A 276 -0.82 -23.74 6.15
CA ALA A 276 -0.86 -24.28 7.50
C ALA A 276 0.35 -23.82 8.31
N ASN A 277 0.17 -23.71 9.61
CA ASN A 277 1.21 -23.39 10.57
C ASN A 277 1.27 -24.41 11.70
N VAL A 278 2.41 -24.39 12.39
CA VAL A 278 2.57 -24.93 13.73
C VAL A 278 3.15 -23.82 14.59
N THR A 279 2.56 -23.54 15.73
CA THR A 279 2.99 -22.49 16.66
C THR A 279 3.58 -23.12 17.91
N PHE A 280 4.75 -22.63 18.31
CA PHE A 280 5.48 -23.02 19.50
C PHE A 280 5.73 -21.81 20.40
N GLY A 281 6.06 -22.07 21.66
CA GLY A 281 6.29 -21.05 22.68
C GLY A 281 5.24 -21.13 23.77
N GLY A 282 5.52 -20.51 24.91
CA GLY A 282 4.76 -20.74 26.12
C GLY A 282 5.51 -21.67 27.08
N GLU A 283 5.47 -21.34 28.36
CA GLU A 283 5.93 -22.14 29.49
C GLU A 283 4.75 -22.88 30.14
N GLY A 284 5.07 -23.79 31.07
CA GLY A 284 4.09 -24.42 31.96
C GLY A 284 3.02 -25.24 31.24
N ILE A 285 1.80 -24.71 31.20
CA ILE A 285 0.61 -25.40 30.70
C ILE A 285 0.32 -25.14 29.22
N ALA A 286 1.07 -24.22 28.59
CA ALA A 286 1.03 -24.04 27.14
C ALA A 286 1.80 -25.17 26.43
N GLY A 287 1.47 -25.38 25.16
CA GLY A 287 2.02 -26.40 24.30
C GLY A 287 1.97 -26.00 22.82
N PRO A 288 2.49 -26.86 21.93
CA PRO A 288 2.44 -26.59 20.50
C PRO A 288 1.00 -26.65 19.99
N GLY A 289 0.63 -25.66 19.16
CA GLY A 289 -0.64 -25.64 18.44
C GLY A 289 -0.42 -25.68 16.94
N PHE A 290 -1.47 -25.97 16.18
CA PHE A 290 -1.42 -26.00 14.72
C PHE A 290 -2.72 -25.48 14.12
N GLY A 291 -2.68 -25.00 12.89
CA GLY A 291 -3.90 -24.58 12.23
C GLY A 291 -3.67 -23.93 10.87
N PRO A 292 -4.72 -23.36 10.28
CA PRO A 292 -4.62 -22.68 9.01
C PRO A 292 -3.94 -21.31 9.15
N SER A 293 -3.26 -20.91 8.10
CA SER A 293 -2.73 -19.56 7.93
C SER A 293 -3.34 -18.91 6.70
N VAL A 294 -3.64 -17.63 6.80
CA VAL A 294 -4.06 -16.79 5.68
C VAL A 294 -3.36 -15.44 5.78
N GLY A 295 -2.88 -14.95 4.66
CA GLY A 295 -2.20 -13.67 4.58
C GLY A 295 -2.28 -13.07 3.20
N GLY A 296 -1.73 -11.88 3.08
CA GLY A 296 -1.68 -11.17 1.82
C GLY A 296 -0.87 -9.90 1.94
N GLY A 297 -0.48 -9.39 0.80
CA GLY A 297 0.34 -8.21 0.75
C GLY A 297 0.51 -7.66 -0.65
N ILE A 298 1.39 -6.68 -0.74
CA ILE A 298 1.84 -6.08 -1.98
C ILE A 298 3.36 -6.14 -2.03
N ASP A 299 3.89 -6.47 -3.20
CA ASP A 299 5.30 -6.34 -3.54
C ASP A 299 5.46 -5.14 -4.48
N ILE A 300 6.35 -4.23 -4.13
CA ILE A 300 6.70 -3.02 -4.89
C ILE A 300 8.11 -3.25 -5.44
N PRO A 301 8.28 -3.50 -6.75
CA PRO A 301 9.61 -3.66 -7.35
C PRO A 301 10.46 -2.40 -7.14
N LEU A 302 11.67 -2.61 -6.61
CA LEU A 302 12.70 -1.58 -6.50
C LEU A 302 13.74 -1.74 -7.63
N SER A 303 13.98 -2.98 -8.07
CA SER A 303 14.83 -3.32 -9.21
C SER A 303 14.43 -4.68 -9.78
N SER A 304 15.20 -5.21 -10.74
CA SER A 304 15.04 -6.57 -11.26
C SER A 304 15.23 -7.67 -10.19
N THR A 305 15.93 -7.35 -9.10
CA THR A 305 16.29 -8.28 -8.03
C THR A 305 15.54 -7.99 -6.73
N TRP A 306 15.35 -6.71 -6.41
CA TRP A 306 14.83 -6.28 -5.11
C TRP A 306 13.39 -5.79 -5.22
N SER A 307 12.58 -6.13 -4.22
CA SER A 307 11.25 -5.56 -4.01
C SER A 307 11.03 -5.24 -2.54
N PHE A 308 10.31 -4.17 -2.27
CA PHE A 308 9.81 -3.83 -0.94
C PHE A 308 8.43 -4.44 -0.77
N PHE A 309 8.16 -5.09 0.36
CA PHE A 309 6.85 -5.68 0.61
C PHE A 309 6.15 -5.05 1.81
N VAL A 310 4.83 -5.03 1.74
CA VAL A 310 3.92 -4.73 2.85
C VAL A 310 2.92 -5.87 2.94
N GLU A 311 2.76 -6.49 4.11
CA GLU A 311 1.93 -7.68 4.25
C GLU A 311 1.25 -7.78 5.63
N SER A 312 0.16 -8.54 5.67
CA SER A 312 -0.55 -8.92 6.89
C SER A 312 -0.83 -10.42 6.87
N ARG A 313 -0.81 -11.06 8.04
CA ARG A 313 -1.01 -12.50 8.18
C ARG A 313 -1.70 -12.86 9.47
N PHE A 314 -2.59 -13.84 9.39
CA PHE A 314 -3.33 -14.42 10.50
C PHE A 314 -3.01 -15.91 10.56
N ASN A 315 -2.52 -16.36 11.72
CA ASN A 315 -2.22 -17.76 11.97
C ASN A 315 -3.18 -18.25 13.04
N PHE A 316 -4.16 -19.05 12.64
CA PHE A 316 -5.10 -19.66 13.57
C PHE A 316 -4.45 -20.90 14.17
N THR A 317 -4.69 -21.10 15.46
CA THR A 317 -4.04 -22.12 16.26
C THR A 317 -5.09 -22.93 17.02
N LEU A 318 -4.95 -24.25 16.93
CA LEU A 318 -5.75 -25.25 17.63
C LEU A 318 -4.86 -26.20 18.43
N PRO A 319 -5.38 -26.78 19.52
CA PRO A 319 -6.63 -26.38 20.21
C PRO A 319 -6.53 -24.96 20.79
N ASP A 320 -7.66 -24.37 21.15
CA ASP A 320 -7.79 -23.00 21.71
C ASP A 320 -6.72 -22.73 22.79
N ASN A 321 -6.63 -23.61 23.78
CA ASN A 321 -5.72 -23.52 24.91
C ASN A 321 -4.24 -23.83 24.60
N ALA A 322 -3.87 -24.04 23.33
CA ALA A 322 -2.54 -24.55 22.99
C ALA A 322 -1.46 -23.55 23.37
N ILE A 323 -1.53 -22.32 22.85
CA ILE A 323 -0.40 -21.39 22.92
C ILE A 323 -0.45 -20.45 24.11
N ASP A 324 -1.57 -20.39 24.81
CA ASP A 324 -1.80 -19.53 25.96
C ASP A 324 -2.03 -20.35 27.26
N GLY A 325 -2.40 -21.63 27.12
CA GLY A 325 -2.69 -22.54 28.23
C GLY A 325 -4.09 -22.38 28.83
N THR A 326 -4.91 -21.43 28.36
CA THR A 326 -6.18 -21.11 29.01
C THR A 326 -7.26 -22.09 28.62
N SER A 327 -7.83 -22.76 29.61
CA SER A 327 -9.03 -23.59 29.41
C SER A 327 -10.10 -23.16 30.40
N TYR A 328 -11.31 -22.94 29.91
CA TYR A 328 -12.46 -22.66 30.76
C TYR A 328 -13.26 -23.95 30.95
N PRO A 329 -13.30 -24.52 32.17
CA PRO A 329 -14.29 -25.53 32.48
C PRO A 329 -15.66 -24.86 32.42
N GLU A 330 -16.62 -25.48 31.70
CA GLU A 330 -18.01 -24.99 31.55
C GLU A 330 -18.74 -24.75 32.89
N ASP A 331 -18.16 -25.21 34.01
CA ASP A 331 -18.78 -25.29 35.33
C ASP A 331 -18.28 -24.23 36.35
N VAL A 332 -17.29 -23.40 36.00
CA VAL A 332 -16.72 -22.42 36.96
C VAL A 332 -17.42 -21.07 36.83
N GLN A 333 -18.14 -20.65 37.87
CA GLN A 333 -18.65 -19.29 37.98
C GLN A 333 -17.51 -18.31 38.26
N VAL A 334 -16.91 -17.78 37.20
CA VAL A 334 -15.93 -16.71 37.28
C VAL A 334 -16.63 -15.36 37.37
N GLU A 335 -16.14 -14.46 38.23
CA GLU A 335 -16.68 -13.12 38.46
C GLU A 335 -16.69 -12.25 37.18
N ARG A 336 -15.84 -12.60 36.20
CA ARG A 336 -15.88 -12.12 34.81
C ARG A 336 -15.82 -13.33 33.88
N PRO A 337 -16.92 -13.76 33.27
CA PRO A 337 -16.86 -14.83 32.28
C PRO A 337 -15.99 -14.38 31.09
N PRO A 338 -15.20 -15.28 30.50
CA PRO A 338 -14.51 -14.98 29.26
C PRO A 338 -15.53 -14.58 28.20
N LYS A 339 -15.27 -13.48 27.50
CA LYS A 339 -16.13 -13.05 26.41
C LYS A 339 -15.81 -13.76 25.09
N GLY A 340 -14.75 -14.59 25.09
CA GLY A 340 -14.24 -15.29 23.91
C GLY A 340 -13.61 -14.34 22.90
N SER A 341 -13.26 -14.89 21.74
CA SER A 341 -12.73 -14.14 20.61
C SER A 341 -13.70 -14.14 19.44
N ILE A 342 -13.59 -13.15 18.55
CA ILE A 342 -14.23 -13.19 17.23
C ILE A 342 -13.76 -14.40 16.39
N THR A 343 -12.58 -14.94 16.70
CA THR A 343 -12.03 -16.13 16.06
C THR A 343 -12.74 -17.42 16.50
N GLY A 344 -13.62 -17.38 17.51
CA GLY A 344 -14.37 -18.55 17.98
C GLY A 344 -13.47 -19.48 18.81
N PRO A 345 -13.39 -20.79 18.50
CA PRO A 345 -12.60 -21.77 19.25
C PRO A 345 -11.10 -21.78 18.87
N PHE A 346 -10.61 -20.69 18.29
CA PHE A 346 -9.26 -20.59 17.77
C PHE A 346 -8.56 -19.42 18.44
N ASP A 347 -7.35 -19.67 18.89
CA ASP A 347 -6.38 -18.62 19.15
C ASP A 347 -5.72 -18.17 17.86
N SER A 348 -5.27 -16.92 17.80
CA SER A 348 -4.58 -16.41 16.62
C SER A 348 -3.36 -15.57 16.95
N VAL A 349 -2.24 -15.89 16.29
CA VAL A 349 -0.99 -15.11 16.33
C VAL A 349 -0.80 -14.36 15.02
N ASN A 350 -1.06 -13.07 15.08
CA ASN A 350 -1.23 -12.22 13.91
C ASN A 350 -0.01 -11.33 13.68
N GLN A 351 0.22 -11.05 12.40
CA GLN A 351 1.01 -9.95 11.91
C GLN A 351 0.04 -8.94 11.29
N LEU A 352 -0.29 -7.87 12.03
CA LEU A 352 -1.24 -6.87 11.53
C LEU A 352 -0.67 -6.11 10.34
N LEU A 353 0.58 -5.66 10.49
CA LEU A 353 1.32 -4.96 9.46
C LEU A 353 2.79 -5.37 9.58
N GLY A 354 3.32 -5.95 8.51
CA GLY A 354 4.74 -6.20 8.35
C GLY A 354 5.27 -5.59 7.08
N ILE A 355 6.54 -5.20 7.14
CA ILE A 355 7.28 -4.62 6.04
C ILE A 355 8.65 -5.27 5.94
N GLY A 356 9.22 -5.27 4.74
CA GLY A 356 10.58 -5.77 4.55
C GLY A 356 11.02 -5.76 3.10
N LEU A 357 12.10 -6.49 2.83
CA LEU A 357 12.68 -6.62 1.50
C LEU A 357 12.61 -8.07 1.03
N ARG A 358 12.32 -8.21 -0.26
CA ARG A 358 12.31 -9.46 -1.01
C ARG A 358 13.40 -9.42 -2.07
N ILE A 359 14.12 -10.53 -2.20
CA ILE A 359 15.13 -10.78 -3.23
C ILE A 359 14.59 -11.87 -4.15
N ARG A 360 14.58 -11.65 -5.46
CA ARG A 360 14.35 -12.68 -6.49
C ARG A 360 15.69 -13.11 -7.07
N PHE A 361 15.82 -14.41 -7.32
CA PHE A 361 16.97 -14.97 -8.02
C PHE A 361 16.51 -15.45 -9.41
N GLY A 362 17.25 -15.06 -10.46
CA GLY A 362 16.98 -15.51 -11.82
C GLY A 362 16.38 -14.47 -12.79
N GLY A 363 16.79 -13.20 -12.69
CA GLY A 363 16.67 -12.26 -13.81
C GLY A 363 17.91 -12.34 -14.69
N ALA A 364 17.77 -12.82 -15.92
CA ALA A 364 18.78 -12.88 -16.98
C ALA A 364 20.22 -13.21 -16.51
N ALA A 365 20.51 -14.50 -16.31
CA ALA A 365 21.87 -14.99 -16.54
C ALA A 365 22.09 -15.02 -18.05
N ALA A 366 22.72 -13.99 -18.61
CA ALA A 366 23.34 -14.10 -19.92
C ALA A 366 24.38 -15.22 -19.83
N GLN A 367 24.13 -16.33 -20.54
CA GLN A 367 25.08 -17.41 -20.72
C GLN A 367 26.21 -16.91 -21.64
N GLU A 368 27.43 -17.31 -21.30
CA GLU A 368 28.70 -17.05 -22.00
C GLU A 368 28.68 -17.27 -23.52
#